data_AF-A0A9E7M9P0-F1
#
_entry.id   AF-A0A9E7M9P0-F1
#
_cell.length_a   1.000
_cell.length_b   1.000
_cell.length_c   1.000
_cell.angle_alpha   90.00
_cell.angle_beta   90.00
_cell.angle_gamma   90.00
#
_symmetry.space_group_name_H-M   'P 1'
#
loop_
_entity.id
_entity.type
_entity.pdbx_description
1 polymer ?
#
loop_
_entity_poly.entity_id
_entity_poly.type
_entity_poly.pdbx_seq_one_letter_code
_entity_poly.pdbx_strand_id
1 'polypeptide(L)'
;MKKMANKPRYTIRVYMGAKDKYIALSLWEARTDEHGKFRPANISMIIHNGDIEAKASMRTETAARLAAVLLSMVAEAEKLTMKERRRISIEERFEEQFLLEDEEEEILENVEEIKATVNEE
;
A
#
# COMPACT_ATOMS: atom_id res chain seq x y z
N MET A 1 37.66 0.94 -32.20
CA MET A 1 36.80 1.63 -31.20
C MET A 1 36.27 0.59 -30.23
N LYS A 2 36.43 0.77 -28.91
CA LYS A 2 35.80 -0.11 -27.90
C LYS A 2 34.27 0.00 -28.07
N LYS A 3 33.60 -1.10 -28.45
CA LYS A 3 32.14 -1.19 -28.40
C LYS A 3 31.72 -0.96 -26.95
N MET A 4 31.19 0.22 -26.63
CA MET A 4 30.54 0.43 -25.34
C MET A 4 29.29 -0.44 -25.35
N ALA A 5 29.36 -1.57 -24.65
CA ALA A 5 28.18 -2.36 -24.36
C ALA A 5 27.18 -1.42 -23.66
N ASN A 6 25.99 -1.26 -24.25
CA ASN A 6 24.97 -0.42 -23.66
C ASN A 6 24.66 -0.93 -22.27
N LYS A 7 24.70 -0.04 -21.29
CA LYS A 7 24.37 -0.34 -19.90
C LYS A 7 23.20 0.54 -19.50
N PRO A 8 22.33 0.05 -18.61
CA PRO A 8 21.28 0.89 -18.07
C PRO A 8 21.91 2.03 -17.27
N ARG A 9 21.33 3.22 -17.37
CA ARG A 9 21.78 4.41 -16.64
C ARG A 9 21.56 4.22 -15.14
N TYR A 10 20.43 3.64 -14.77
CA TYR A 10 20.08 3.32 -13.40
C TYR A 10 19.42 1.94 -13.33
N THR A 11 19.60 1.25 -12.21
CA THR A 11 18.85 0.04 -11.89
C THR A 11 18.43 0.07 -10.44
N ILE A 12 17.12 -0.01 -10.19
CA ILE A 12 16.54 -0.14 -8.86
C ILE A 12 16.22 -1.60 -8.64
N ARG A 13 16.60 -2.16 -7.48
CA ARG A 13 16.23 -3.52 -7.08
C ARG A 13 15.43 -3.47 -5.79
N VAL A 14 14.24 -4.05 -5.81
CA VAL A 14 13.38 -4.20 -4.65
C VAL A 14 13.39 -5.67 -4.25
N TYR A 15 13.98 -5.99 -3.09
CA TYR A 15 14.05 -7.36 -2.57
C TYR A 15 12.78 -7.70 -1.77
N MET A 16 12.22 -8.86 -2.05
CA MET A 16 10.99 -9.39 -1.44
C MET A 16 11.34 -10.43 -0.37
N GLY A 17 12.11 -10.00 0.64
CA GLY A 17 12.49 -10.84 1.79
C GLY A 17 13.76 -11.68 1.64
N ALA A 18 14.22 -11.97 0.41
CA ALA A 18 15.46 -12.71 0.17
C ALA A 18 16.24 -12.12 -1.03
N LYS A 19 17.56 -12.37 -1.08
CA LYS A 19 18.44 -11.80 -2.13
C LYS A 19 18.13 -12.34 -3.54
N ASP A 20 17.60 -13.54 -3.63
CA ASP A 20 17.20 -14.23 -4.87
C ASP A 20 15.74 -13.98 -5.26
N LYS A 21 15.02 -13.16 -4.49
CA LYS A 21 13.63 -12.76 -4.75
C LYS A 21 13.56 -11.25 -4.88
N TYR A 22 13.59 -10.74 -6.10
CA TYR A 22 13.61 -9.29 -6.32
C TYR A 22 12.92 -8.87 -7.61
N ILE A 23 12.51 -7.61 -7.64
CA ILE A 23 12.09 -6.90 -8.84
C ILE A 23 13.19 -5.90 -9.20
N ALA A 24 13.78 -6.03 -10.39
CA ALA A 24 14.74 -5.09 -10.94
C ALA A 24 14.09 -4.21 -12.02
N LEU A 25 14.24 -2.90 -11.89
CA LEU A 25 13.80 -1.91 -12.87
C LEU A 25 15.03 -1.19 -13.40
N SER A 26 15.28 -1.28 -14.72
CA SER A 26 16.43 -0.68 -15.36
C SER A 26 16.00 0.37 -16.38
N LEU A 27 16.58 1.57 -16.28
CA LEU A 27 16.36 2.67 -17.23
C LEU A 27 17.44 2.65 -18.31
N TRP A 28 17.02 2.53 -19.56
CA TRP A 28 17.90 2.54 -20.71
C TRP A 28 17.74 3.82 -21.49
N GLU A 29 18.86 4.44 -21.85
CA GLU A 29 18.85 5.62 -22.71
C GLU A 29 18.63 5.23 -24.17
N ALA A 30 18.17 6.22 -24.95
CA ALA A 30 18.11 6.08 -26.38
C ALA A 30 19.52 5.91 -26.94
N ARG A 31 19.69 4.99 -27.89
CA ARG A 31 20.97 4.73 -28.53
C ARG A 31 20.79 4.29 -29.98
N THR A 32 21.85 4.41 -30.75
CA THR A 32 21.96 3.71 -32.04
C THR A 32 22.67 2.39 -31.79
N ASP A 33 22.09 1.29 -32.27
CA ASP A 33 22.71 -0.03 -32.15
C ASP A 33 23.81 -0.26 -33.20
N GLU A 34 24.44 -1.44 -33.14
CA GLU A 34 25.57 -1.82 -33.97
C GLU A 34 25.24 -1.88 -35.47
N HIS A 35 23.95 -1.94 -35.81
CA HIS A 35 23.44 -1.98 -37.18
C HIS A 35 22.94 -0.61 -37.65
N GLY A 36 23.22 0.46 -36.90
CA GLY A 36 22.74 1.81 -37.22
C GLY A 36 21.26 2.03 -36.91
N LYS A 37 20.58 1.08 -36.25
CA LYS A 37 19.16 1.21 -35.93
C LYS A 37 18.98 1.98 -34.63
N PHE A 38 18.18 3.05 -34.69
CA PHE A 38 17.81 3.80 -33.51
C PHE A 38 16.94 2.95 -32.58
N ARG A 39 17.30 2.92 -31.30
CA ARG A 39 16.58 2.29 -30.20
C ARG A 39 16.14 3.39 -29.24
N PRO A 40 14.82 3.59 -29.05
CA PRO A 40 14.33 4.60 -28.13
C PRO A 40 14.64 4.21 -26.68
N ALA A 41 14.64 5.21 -25.79
CA ALA A 41 14.73 4.99 -24.36
C ALA A 41 13.58 4.07 -23.87
N ASN A 42 13.91 3.19 -22.93
CA ASN A 42 12.94 2.24 -22.39
C ASN A 42 13.24 1.92 -20.92
N ILE A 43 12.25 1.31 -20.28
CA ILE A 43 12.37 0.73 -18.95
C ILE A 43 12.18 -0.78 -19.10
N SER A 44 13.12 -1.55 -18.59
CA SER A 44 12.99 -3.00 -18.48
C SER A 44 12.75 -3.41 -17.04
N MET A 45 11.83 -4.34 -16.84
CA MET A 45 11.53 -4.95 -15.56
C MET A 45 11.92 -6.43 -15.60
N ILE A 46 12.58 -6.89 -14.54
CA ILE A 46 12.88 -8.30 -14.33
C ILE A 46 12.34 -8.67 -12.94
N ILE A 47 11.48 -9.68 -12.89
CA ILE A 47 11.02 -10.27 -11.63
C ILE A 47 11.76 -11.60 -11.48
N HIS A 48 12.55 -11.72 -10.43
CA HIS A 48 13.30 -12.92 -10.08
C HIS A 48 12.68 -13.51 -8.81
N ASN A 49 12.36 -14.80 -8.84
CA ASN A 49 11.81 -15.52 -7.69
C ASN A 49 12.41 -16.92 -7.62
N GLY A 50 13.57 -17.05 -6.97
CA GLY A 50 14.34 -18.30 -7.00
C GLY A 50 14.75 -18.64 -8.43
N ASP A 51 14.29 -19.78 -8.96
CA ASP A 51 14.62 -20.21 -10.31
C ASP A 51 13.68 -19.65 -11.40
N ILE A 52 12.67 -18.87 -11.03
CA ILE A 52 11.69 -18.31 -11.96
C ILE A 52 12.03 -16.86 -12.29
N GLU A 53 12.12 -16.54 -13.58
CA GLU A 53 12.38 -15.19 -14.09
C GLU A 53 11.27 -14.75 -15.06
N ALA A 54 10.68 -13.58 -14.81
CA ALA A 54 9.77 -12.92 -15.75
C ALA A 54 10.36 -11.58 -16.21
N LYS A 55 10.23 -11.28 -17.50
CA LYS A 55 10.79 -10.07 -18.13
C LYS A 55 9.72 -9.25 -18.80
N ALA A 56 9.76 -7.94 -18.60
CA ALA A 56 8.96 -6.98 -19.35
C ALA A 56 9.82 -5.82 -19.82
N SER A 57 9.45 -5.21 -20.93
CA SER A 57 10.09 -4.01 -21.45
C SER A 57 9.02 -3.07 -21.98
N MET A 58 9.13 -1.80 -21.63
CA MET A 58 8.14 -0.79 -21.98
C MET A 58 8.84 0.52 -22.33
N ARG A 59 8.22 1.31 -23.22
CA ARG A 59 8.71 2.67 -23.50
C ARG A 59 8.58 3.52 -22.24
N THR A 60 9.50 4.46 -22.06
CA THR A 60 9.52 5.33 -20.87
C THR A 60 8.19 6.05 -20.64
N GLU A 61 7.54 6.52 -21.71
CA GLU A 61 6.22 7.16 -21.62
C GLU A 61 5.13 6.21 -21.10
N THR A 62 5.08 4.98 -21.62
CA THR A 62 4.12 3.96 -21.19
C THR A 62 4.35 3.57 -19.72
N ALA A 63 5.62 3.46 -19.31
CA ALA A 63 5.99 3.21 -17.92
C ALA A 63 5.52 4.32 -16.99
N ALA A 64 5.70 5.59 -17.38
CA ALA A 64 5.26 6.73 -16.60
C ALA A 64 3.73 6.74 -16.42
N ARG A 65 2.99 6.46 -17.49
CA ARG A 65 1.52 6.33 -17.43
C ARG A 65 1.08 5.19 -16.50
N LEU A 66 1.72 4.03 -16.59
CA LEU A 66 1.42 2.90 -15.70
C LEU A 66 1.72 3.25 -14.23
N ALA A 67 2.87 3.87 -13.96
CA ALA A 67 3.24 4.29 -12.61
C ALA A 67 2.22 5.28 -12.02
N ALA A 68 1.74 6.24 -12.82
CA ALA A 68 0.70 7.18 -12.38
C ALA A 68 -0.59 6.47 -11.99
N VAL A 69 -1.06 5.52 -12.80
CA VAL A 69 -2.26 4.73 -12.50
C VAL A 69 -2.09 3.92 -11.21
N LEU A 70 -0.94 3.26 -11.04
CA LEU A 70 -0.66 2.46 -9.84
C LEU A 70 -0.63 3.32 -8.57
N LEU A 71 0.00 4.50 -8.62
CA LEU A 71 0.00 5.44 -7.50
C LEU A 71 -1.41 5.92 -7.14
N SER A 72 -2.27 6.18 -8.13
CA SER A 72 -3.67 6.52 -7.88
C SER A 72 -4.43 5.37 -7.22
N MET A 73 -4.22 4.13 -7.67
CA MET A 73 -4.84 2.95 -7.06
C MET A 73 -4.41 2.76 -5.59
N VAL A 74 -3.12 2.95 -5.29
CA VAL A 74 -2.61 2.87 -3.90
C VAL A 74 -3.24 3.95 -3.03
N ALA A 75 -3.28 5.21 -3.51
CA ALA A 75 -3.89 6.31 -2.76
C ALA A 75 -5.39 6.07 -2.48
N GLU A 76 -6.11 5.49 -3.43
CA GLU A 76 -7.52 5.14 -3.26
C GLU A 76 -7.72 4.01 -2.23
N ALA A 77 -6.88 2.97 -2.28
CA ALA A 77 -6.88 1.90 -1.29
C ALA A 77 -6.56 2.40 0.13
N GLU A 78 -5.60 3.32 0.27
CA GLU A 78 -5.27 3.97 1.55
C GLU A 78 -6.44 4.80 2.07
N LYS A 79 -7.13 5.54 1.19
CA LYS A 79 -8.32 6.30 1.56
C LYS A 79 -9.44 5.39 2.08
N LEU A 80 -9.66 4.24 1.46
CA LEU A 80 -10.64 3.26 1.90
C LEU A 80 -10.27 2.68 3.27
N THR A 81 -9.02 2.29 3.48
CA THR A 81 -8.54 1.79 4.77
C THR A 81 -8.61 2.84 5.88
N MET A 82 -8.32 4.12 5.58
CA MET A 82 -8.51 5.21 6.55
C MET A 82 -9.99 5.43 6.90
N LYS A 83 -10.90 5.33 5.92
CA LYS A 83 -12.34 5.41 6.18
C LYS A 83 -12.81 4.26 7.07
N GLU A 84 -12.34 3.05 6.79
CA GLU A 84 -12.68 1.86 7.57
C GLU A 84 -12.21 1.99 9.03
N ARG A 85 -10.97 2.43 9.25
CA ARG A 85 -10.45 2.71 10.60
C ARG A 85 -11.26 3.75 11.35
N ARG A 86 -11.74 4.80 10.66
CA ARG A 86 -12.61 5.82 11.26
C ARG A 86 -13.98 5.25 11.63
N ARG A 87 -14.55 4.37 10.81
CA ARG A 87 -15.83 3.72 11.12
C ARG A 87 -15.71 2.87 12.37
N ILE A 88 -14.70 1.99 12.43
CA ILE A 88 -14.45 1.13 13.60
C ILE A 88 -14.30 1.99 14.86
N SER A 89 -13.48 3.05 14.82
CA SER A 89 -13.31 3.96 15.96
C SER A 89 -14.59 4.68 16.40
N ILE A 90 -15.54 4.89 15.50
CA ILE A 90 -16.84 5.50 15.84
C ILE A 90 -17.76 4.44 16.45
N GLU A 91 -17.80 3.23 15.89
CA GLU A 91 -18.57 2.11 16.42
C GLU A 91 -18.11 1.75 17.85
N GLU A 92 -16.80 1.62 18.08
CA GLU A 92 -16.23 1.38 19.42
C GLU A 92 -16.64 2.47 20.43
N ARG A 93 -16.68 3.74 20.01
CA ARG A 93 -17.12 4.85 20.88
C ARG A 93 -18.61 4.79 21.23
N PHE A 94 -19.45 4.37 20.28
CA PHE A 94 -20.88 4.21 20.54
C PHE A 94 -21.16 3.01 21.44
N GLU A 95 -20.41 1.90 21.28
CA GLU A 95 -20.49 0.75 22.19
C GLU A 95 -20.05 1.14 23.62
N GLU A 96 -18.96 1.89 23.78
CA GLU A 96 -18.54 2.41 25.10
C GLU A 96 -19.61 3.30 25.73
N GLN A 97 -20.24 4.20 24.96
CA GLN A 97 -21.32 5.05 25.50
C GLN A 97 -22.52 4.24 25.95
N PHE A 98 -22.91 3.23 25.18
CA PHE A 98 -24.05 2.39 25.52
C PHE A 98 -23.83 1.61 26.82
N LEU A 99 -22.63 1.03 27.01
CA LEU A 99 -22.29 0.34 28.25
C LEU A 99 -22.29 1.27 29.48
N LEU A 100 -21.86 2.52 29.31
CA LEU A 100 -21.90 3.50 30.40
C LEU A 100 -23.33 3.94 30.74
N GLU A 101 -24.21 4.05 29.75
CA GLU A 101 -25.63 4.35 29.97
C GLU A 101 -26.33 3.19 30.72
N ASP A 102 -26.05 1.93 30.35
CA ASP A 102 -26.56 0.75 31.05
C ASP A 102 -26.06 0.70 32.52
N GLU A 103 -24.77 0.97 32.76
CA GLU A 103 -24.21 1.05 34.12
C GLU A 103 -24.84 2.19 34.95
N GLU A 104 -25.12 3.34 34.33
CA GLU A 104 -25.77 4.47 35.01
C GLU A 104 -27.22 4.14 35.39
N GLU A 105 -27.97 3.46 34.51
CA GLU A 105 -29.33 2.99 34.79
C GLU A 105 -29.36 1.98 35.94
N GLU A 106 -28.44 1.00 35.96
CA GLU A 106 -28.31 0.05 37.06
C GLU A 106 -27.99 0.74 38.40
N ILE A 107 -27.13 1.76 38.39
CA ILE A 107 -26.83 2.56 39.59
C ILE A 107 -28.06 3.32 40.08
N LEU A 108 -28.84 3.92 39.17
CA LEU A 108 -30.03 4.68 39.50
C LEU A 108 -31.11 3.79 40.13
N GLU A 109 -31.35 2.60 39.58
CA GLU A 109 -32.29 1.61 40.16
C GLU A 109 -31.86 1.20 41.58
N ASN A 110 -30.57 0.89 41.78
CA ASN A 110 -30.02 0.55 43.10
C ASN A 110 -30.19 1.70 44.11
N VAL A 111 -30.00 2.95 43.70
CA VAL A 111 -30.20 4.12 44.57
C VAL A 111 -31.68 4.30 44.94
N GLU A 112 -32.61 4.01 44.03
CA GLU A 112 -34.04 4.06 44.31
C GLU A 112 -34.47 2.97 45.30
N GLU A 113 -33.99 1.73 45.16
CA GLU A 113 -34.25 0.64 46.14
C GLU A 113 -33.72 0.99 47.54
N ILE A 114 -32.52 1.56 47.63
CA ILE A 114 -31.94 2.01 48.90
C ILE A 114 -32.79 3.14 49.51
N LYS A 115 -33.27 4.09 48.71
CA LYS A 115 -34.15 5.17 49.20
C LYS A 115 -35.50 4.65 49.66
N ALA A 116 -36.05 3.64 49.00
CA ALA A 116 -37.31 3.02 49.40
C ALA A 116 -37.18 2.30 50.75
N THR A 117 -36.10 1.54 50.94
CA THR A 117 -35.83 0.84 52.22
C THR A 117 -35.54 1.78 53.38
N VAL A 118 -34.94 2.95 53.16
CA VAL A 118 -34.69 3.97 54.21
C VAL A 118 -35.94 4.72 54.65
N ASN A 119 -36.99 4.80 53.80
CA ASN A 119 -38.25 5.50 54.12
C ASN A 119 -39.31 4.59 54.76
N GLU A 120 -39.07 3.29 54.87
CA GLU A 120 -39.98 2.31 55.50
C GLU A 120 -39.61 1.98 56.98
N GLU A 121 -38.56 2.60 57.54
CA GLU A 121 -38.25 2.64 58.99
C GLU A 121 -38.78 3.92 59.67
#